data_AF-A0A918XEH4-F1
#
_entry.id   AF-A0A918XEH4-F1
#
_cell.length_a   1.000
_cell.length_b   1.000
_cell.length_c   1.000
_cell.angle_alpha   90.00
_cell.angle_beta   90.00
_cell.angle_gamma   90.00
#
_symmetry.space_group_name_H-M   'P 1'
#
loop_
_entity.id
_entity.type
_entity.pdbx_description
1 polymer ?
#
loop_
_entity_poly.entity_id
_entity_poly.type
_entity_poly.pdbx_seq_one_letter_code
_entity_poly.pdbx_strand_id
1 'polypeptide(L)'
;MQQELHWKRVEDQDTGRRRYLVGGYLQGGWFPATNWSSLPTQWELAARYAYVDPDLTPLENTEFSLASNWFFNGHRNKLTAEASYLRTASTDFAENPDVDGWRLRLQWDISI
;
A
#
# COMPACT_ATOMS: atom_id res chain seq x y z
N MET A 1 -13.99 -2.28 -4.61
CA MET A 1 -13.05 -1.13 -4.71
C MET A 1 -13.15 -0.34 -3.42
N GLN A 2 -12.01 0.04 -2.85
CA GLN A 2 -11.91 0.82 -1.62
C GLN A 2 -10.92 1.96 -1.84
N GLN A 3 -11.18 3.12 -1.24
CA GLN A 3 -10.28 4.27 -1.29
C GLN A 3 -10.37 5.07 0.01
N GLU A 4 -9.31 5.78 0.35
CA GLU A 4 -9.23 6.60 1.55
C GLU A 4 -8.28 7.78 1.33
N LEU A 5 -8.61 8.93 1.92
CA LEU A 5 -7.84 10.17 1.81
C LEU A 5 -7.86 10.89 3.15
N HIS A 6 -6.69 11.34 3.58
CA HIS A 6 -6.49 11.96 4.88
C HIS A 6 -5.65 13.23 4.79
N TRP A 7 -5.97 14.17 5.67
CA TRP A 7 -5.22 15.39 5.91
C TRP A 7 -4.95 15.53 7.40
N LYS A 8 -3.70 15.81 7.76
CA LYS A 8 -3.26 15.98 9.14
C LYS A 8 -2.45 17.26 9.29
N ARG A 9 -2.63 17.95 10.41
CA ARG A 9 -1.76 19.05 10.84
C ARG A 9 -1.00 18.61 12.08
N VAL A 10 0.31 18.79 12.08
CA VAL A 10 1.20 18.51 13.19
C VAL A 10 1.86 19.82 13.62
N GLU A 11 1.84 20.09 14.92
CA GLU A 11 2.49 21.26 15.52
C GLU A 11 3.55 20.78 16.50
N ASP A 12 4.79 21.17 16.23
CA ASP A 12 5.94 20.90 17.07
C ASP A 12 5.88 21.80 18.31
N GLN A 13 5.89 21.21 19.51
CA GLN A 13 5.73 21.94 20.77
C GLN A 13 7.02 22.65 21.21
N ASP A 14 8.18 22.22 20.72
CA ASP A 14 9.48 22.81 21.07
C ASP A 14 9.84 23.96 20.11
N THR A 15 9.58 23.76 18.81
CA THR A 15 9.93 24.77 17.77
C THR A 15 8.75 25.64 17.34
N GLY A 16 7.51 25.28 17.70
CA GLY A 16 6.29 25.94 17.23
C GLY A 16 5.99 25.71 15.74
N ARG A 17 6.79 24.89 15.05
CA ARG A 17 6.68 24.68 13.62
C ARG A 17 5.46 23.83 13.28
N ARG A 18 4.70 24.26 12.28
CA ARG A 18 3.54 23.54 11.75
C ARG A 18 3.92 22.77 10.50
N ARG A 19 3.33 21.59 10.34
CA ARG A 19 3.46 20.74 9.16
C ARG A 19 2.10 20.22 8.75
N TYR A 20 1.82 20.20 7.47
CA TYR A 20 0.64 19.56 6.91
C TYR A 20 1.04 18.21 6.32
N LEU A 21 0.21 17.19 6.42
CA LEU A 21 0.45 15.92 5.75
C LEU A 21 -0.81 15.54 5.02
N VAL A 22 -0.68 15.23 3.74
CA VAL A 22 -1.78 14.68 2.92
C VAL A 22 -1.35 13.33 2.39
N GLY A 23 -2.27 12.38 2.40
CA GLY A 23 -1.99 11.07 1.84
C GLY A 23 -3.25 10.24 1.71
N GLY A 24 -3.18 9.25 0.85
CA GLY A 24 -4.32 8.40 0.55
C GLY A 24 -3.91 7.14 -0.18
N TYR A 25 -4.89 6.26 -0.38
CA TYR A 25 -4.73 5.08 -1.22
C TYR A 25 -6.01 4.75 -1.99
N LEU A 26 -5.81 3.96 -3.04
CA LEU A 26 -6.87 3.25 -3.73
C LEU A 26 -6.52 1.77 -3.84
N GLN A 27 -7.52 0.90 -3.69
CA GLN A 27 -7.37 -0.54 -3.76
C GLN A 27 -8.50 -1.19 -4.54
N GLY A 28 -8.13 -2.16 -5.37
CA GLY A 28 -9.04 -3.01 -6.13
C GLY A 28 -8.68 -4.48 -5.94
N GLY A 29 -9.70 -5.34 -5.99
CA GLY A 29 -9.57 -6.79 -5.99
C GLY A 29 -10.37 -7.37 -7.15
N TRP A 30 -9.90 -8.49 -7.69
CA TRP A 30 -10.52 -9.21 -8.79
C TRP A 30 -10.32 -10.71 -8.63
N PHE A 31 -11.33 -11.50 -9.00
CA PHE A 31 -11.33 -12.95 -8.96
C PHE A 31 -11.18 -13.50 -10.38
N PRO A 32 -9.99 -13.93 -10.83
CA PRO A 32 -9.76 -14.35 -12.21
C PRO A 32 -10.65 -15.52 -12.67
N ALA A 33 -11.10 -16.35 -11.73
CA ALA A 33 -12.02 -17.45 -12.01
C ALA A 33 -13.37 -17.02 -12.62
N THR A 34 -13.76 -15.74 -12.48
CA THR A 34 -14.98 -15.21 -13.14
C THR A 34 -14.85 -15.17 -14.66
N ASN A 35 -13.62 -15.05 -15.17
CA ASN A 35 -13.34 -14.95 -16.60
C ASN A 35 -12.75 -16.25 -17.16
N TRP A 36 -12.04 -17.02 -16.33
CA TRP A 36 -11.45 -18.31 -16.72
C TRP A 36 -11.78 -19.41 -15.71
N SER A 37 -12.62 -20.34 -16.12
CA SER A 37 -13.04 -21.50 -15.32
C SER A 37 -11.92 -22.48 -14.98
N SER A 38 -10.75 -22.38 -15.63
CA SER A 38 -9.56 -23.18 -15.33
C SER A 38 -8.83 -22.71 -14.06
N LEU A 39 -9.14 -21.51 -13.55
CA LEU A 39 -8.52 -20.95 -12.36
C LEU A 39 -9.34 -21.25 -11.10
N PRO A 40 -8.70 -21.41 -9.92
CA PRO A 40 -9.42 -21.67 -8.68
C PRO A 40 -10.36 -20.51 -8.31
N THR A 41 -11.60 -20.81 -7.95
CA THR A 41 -12.59 -19.79 -7.52
C THR A 41 -12.20 -19.10 -6.21
N GLN A 42 -11.28 -19.70 -5.45
CA GLN A 42 -10.79 -19.15 -4.19
C GLN A 42 -9.58 -18.24 -4.35
N TRP A 43 -9.18 -17.92 -5.59
CA TRP A 43 -8.04 -17.08 -5.87
C TRP A 43 -8.48 -15.64 -6.21
N GLU A 44 -7.90 -14.67 -5.52
CA GLU A 44 -8.11 -13.24 -5.74
C GLU A 44 -6.77 -12.54 -5.97
N LEU A 45 -6.76 -11.65 -6.96
CA LEU A 45 -5.69 -10.71 -7.20
C LEU A 45 -6.13 -9.34 -6.71
N ALA A 46 -5.27 -8.66 -5.95
CA ALA A 46 -5.50 -7.31 -5.48
C ALA A 46 -4.34 -6.40 -5.84
N ALA A 47 -4.65 -5.14 -6.15
CA ALA A 47 -3.67 -4.10 -6.40
C ALA A 47 -4.00 -2.88 -5.54
N ARG A 48 -2.96 -2.23 -5.02
CA ARG A 48 -3.07 -1.00 -4.21
C ARG A 48 -2.05 0.01 -4.67
N TYR A 49 -2.47 1.25 -4.76
CA TYR A 49 -1.59 2.40 -4.91
C TYR A 49 -1.79 3.34 -3.73
N ALA A 50 -0.70 3.78 -3.09
CA ALA A 50 -0.73 4.70 -1.97
C ALA A 50 0.30 5.82 -2.17
N TYR A 51 -0.02 7.01 -1.65
CA TYR A 51 0.88 8.16 -1.66
C TYR A 51 0.79 8.94 -0.35
N VAL A 52 1.90 9.61 0.01
CA VAL A 52 1.99 10.54 1.13
C VAL A 52 2.90 11.71 0.75
N ASP A 53 2.38 12.93 0.92
CA ASP A 53 3.11 14.19 0.86
C ASP A 53 3.17 14.79 2.29
N PRO A 54 4.37 14.85 2.91
CA PRO A 54 4.56 15.33 4.27
C PRO A 54 4.75 16.86 4.40
N ASP A 55 4.44 17.70 3.40
CA ASP A 55 4.68 19.17 3.42
C ASP A 55 6.14 19.51 3.79
N LEU A 56 7.02 18.59 3.43
CA LEU A 56 8.46 18.77 3.41
C LEU A 56 8.79 18.83 1.94
N THR A 57 8.51 19.94 1.26
CA THR A 57 8.98 20.11 -0.11
C THR A 57 10.49 19.88 -0.07
N PRO A 58 11.01 18.81 -0.70
CA PRO A 58 10.42 18.10 -1.84
C PRO A 58 10.25 16.57 -1.73
N LEU A 59 9.88 16.06 -0.57
CA LEU A 59 9.72 14.63 -0.30
C LEU A 59 8.33 14.13 -0.70
N GLU A 60 8.25 13.20 -1.65
CA GLU A 60 7.00 12.47 -1.99
C GLU A 60 7.23 10.96 -1.82
N ASN A 61 6.34 10.30 -1.08
CA ASN A 61 6.41 8.85 -0.87
C ASN A 61 5.26 8.15 -1.59
N THR A 62 5.59 7.17 -2.44
CA THR A 62 4.59 6.35 -3.15
C THR A 62 4.85 4.86 -2.93
N GLU A 63 3.77 4.07 -2.93
CA GLU A 63 3.83 2.61 -2.84
C GLU A 63 2.84 2.00 -3.84
N PHE A 64 3.33 1.09 -4.68
CA PHE A 64 2.49 0.20 -5.49
C PHE A 64 2.61 -1.23 -4.97
N SER A 65 1.48 -1.83 -4.60
CA SER A 65 1.40 -3.20 -4.09
C SER A 65 0.57 -4.08 -5.01
N LEU A 66 1.03 -5.31 -5.19
CA LEU A 66 0.29 -6.36 -5.88
C LEU A 66 0.25 -7.59 -4.97
N ALA A 67 -0.96 -8.08 -4.71
CA ALA A 67 -1.22 -9.17 -3.78
C ALA A 67 -2.01 -10.30 -4.45
N SER A 68 -1.69 -11.51 -4.05
CA SER A 68 -2.38 -12.74 -4.41
C SER A 68 -2.92 -13.37 -3.13
N ASN A 69 -4.25 -13.43 -3.01
CA ASN A 69 -4.94 -14.04 -1.90
C ASN A 69 -5.48 -15.41 -2.32
N TRP A 70 -5.26 -16.42 -1.49
CA TRP A 70 -5.85 -17.74 -1.61
C TRP A 70 -6.71 -18.02 -0.38
N PHE A 71 -8.01 -18.19 -0.59
CA PHE A 71 -8.97 -18.49 0.47
C PHE A 71 -9.17 -20.00 0.63
N PHE A 72 -9.22 -20.49 1.86
CA PHE A 72 -9.53 -21.88 2.20
C PHE A 72 -10.70 -21.94 3.18
N ASN A 73 -11.42 -23.07 3.17
CA ASN A 73 -12.52 -23.37 4.10
C ASN A 73 -13.56 -22.22 4.24
N GLY A 74 -14.05 -21.71 3.10
CA GLY A 74 -15.08 -20.68 3.08
C GLY A 74 -14.62 -19.34 3.69
N HIS A 75 -13.40 -18.90 3.38
CA HIS A 75 -12.76 -17.67 3.85
C HIS A 75 -12.26 -17.66 5.31
N ARG A 76 -12.40 -18.77 6.05
CA ARG A 76 -11.89 -18.87 7.43
C ARG A 76 -10.37 -18.98 7.53
N ASN A 77 -9.71 -19.32 6.42
CA ASN A 77 -8.27 -19.36 6.32
C ASN A 77 -7.86 -18.65 5.02
N LYS A 78 -6.83 -17.81 5.07
CA LYS A 78 -6.37 -17.06 3.89
C LYS A 78 -4.85 -16.97 3.88
N LEU A 79 -4.25 -17.33 2.74
CA LEU A 79 -2.83 -17.10 2.48
C LEU A 79 -2.70 -15.93 1.51
N THR A 80 -1.93 -14.92 1.89
CA THR A 80 -1.66 -13.72 1.08
C THR A 80 -0.18 -13.63 0.79
N ALA A 81 0.18 -13.53 -0.49
CA ALA A 81 1.51 -13.13 -0.94
C ALA A 81 1.41 -11.73 -1.55
N GLU A 82 2.25 -10.80 -1.12
CA GLU A 82 2.28 -9.42 -1.60
C GLU A 82 3.70 -9.01 -1.97
N ALA A 83 3.83 -8.29 -3.07
CA ALA A 83 5.01 -7.53 -3.44
C ALA A 83 4.65 -6.05 -3.52
N SER A 84 5.42 -5.21 -2.85
CA SER A 84 5.31 -3.76 -2.91
C SER A 84 6.60 -3.16 -3.48
N TYR A 85 6.45 -2.17 -4.36
CA TYR A 85 7.53 -1.26 -4.74
C TYR A 85 7.30 0.08 -4.06
N LEU A 86 8.27 0.50 -3.26
CA LEU A 86 8.26 1.77 -2.54
C LEU A 86 9.21 2.73 -3.23
N ARG A 87 8.79 3.98 -3.39
CA ARG A 87 9.60 5.07 -3.92
C ARG A 87 9.49 6.28 -3.01
N THR A 88 10.64 6.82 -2.65
CA THR A 88 10.80 8.14 -2.02
C THR A 88 11.45 9.03 -3.06
N ALA A 89 10.71 10.02 -3.55
CA ALA A 89 11.25 11.04 -4.45
C ALA A 89 11.63 12.29 -3.65
N SER A 90 12.78 12.87 -3.96
CA SER A 90 13.26 14.13 -3.40
C SER A 90 13.81 15.02 -4.50
N THR A 91 13.41 16.30 -4.55
CA THR A 91 14.09 17.30 -5.39
C THR A 91 15.34 17.91 -4.75
N ASP A 92 15.66 17.56 -3.49
CA ASP A 92 16.92 17.91 -2.82
C ASP A 92 17.78 16.65 -2.68
N PHE A 93 18.45 16.31 -3.77
CA PHE A 93 19.32 15.14 -3.87
C PHE A 93 20.54 15.18 -2.94
N ALA A 94 20.88 16.34 -2.38
CA ALA A 94 22.04 16.50 -1.50
C ALA A 94 21.73 16.06 -0.06
N GLU A 95 20.53 16.37 0.45
CA GLU A 95 20.12 16.01 1.81
C GLU A 95 19.25 14.75 1.86
N ASN A 96 18.48 14.46 0.81
CA ASN A 96 17.57 13.33 0.76
C ASN A 96 17.66 12.67 -0.62
N PRO A 97 18.52 11.65 -0.83
CA PRO A 97 18.56 10.94 -2.11
C PRO A 97 17.26 10.15 -2.33
N ASP A 98 16.89 9.94 -3.60
CA ASP A 98 15.81 9.03 -3.94
C ASP A 98 16.10 7.63 -3.40
N VAL A 99 15.10 7.03 -2.73
CA VAL A 99 15.21 5.67 -2.20
C VAL A 99 14.06 4.84 -2.73
N ASP A 100 14.43 3.86 -3.56
CA ASP A 100 13.51 2.88 -4.13
C ASP A 100 13.79 1.49 -3.53
N GLY A 101 12.75 0.70 -3.30
CA GLY A 101 12.92 -0.63 -2.71
C GLY A 101 11.73 -1.56 -2.87
N TRP A 102 12.02 -2.87 -2.89
CA TRP A 102 11.01 -3.92 -2.87
C TRP A 102 10.74 -4.40 -1.44
N ARG A 103 9.47 -4.55 -1.10
CA ARG A 103 9.01 -5.25 0.11
C ARG A 103 8.21 -6.47 -0.30
N LEU A 104 8.60 -7.64 0.20
CA LEU A 104 7.85 -8.88 0.02
C LEU A 104 7.19 -9.28 1.34
N ARG A 105 5.94 -9.70 1.29
CA ARG A 105 5.18 -10.16 2.46
C ARG A 105 4.45 -11.46 2.15
N LEU A 106 4.59 -12.42 3.04
CA LEU A 106 3.74 -13.61 3.12
C LEU A 106 2.96 -13.54 4.44
N GLN A 107 1.64 -13.68 4.37
CA GLN A 107 0.76 -13.64 5.52
C GLN A 107 -0.19 -14.83 5.46
N TRP A 108 -0.31 -15.56 6.56
CA TRP A 108 -1.28 -16.63 6.71
C TRP A 108 -2.22 -16.31 7.87
N ASP A 109 -3.47 -16.03 7.52
CA ASP A 109 -4.55 -15.81 8.48
C ASP A 109 -5.25 -17.15 8.75
N ILE A 110 -5.18 -17.61 10.00
CA ILE A 110 -5.80 -18.86 10.47
C ILE A 110 -6.90 -18.53 11.48
N SER A 111 -8.11 -19.03 11.24
CA SER A 111 -9.16 -19.08 12.25
C SER A 111 -9.45 -20.54 12.59
N ILE A 112 -9.27 -20.87 13.88
CA ILE A 112 -9.59 -22.17 14.49
C ILE A 112 -11.07 -22.26 14.88
#